data_AF-A0A6I7WR02-F1
#
_entry.id   AF-A0A6I7WR02-F1
#
_cell.length_a   1.000
_cell.length_b   1.000
_cell.length_c   1.000
_cell.angle_alpha   90.00
_cell.angle_beta   90.00
_cell.angle_gamma   90.00
#
_symmetry.space_group_name_H-M   'P 1'
#
loop_
_entity.id
_entity.type
_entity.pdbx_description
1 polymer ?
#
loop_
_entity_poly.entity_id
_entity_poly.type
_entity_poly.pdbx_seq_one_letter_code
_entity_poly.pdbx_strand_id
1 'polypeptide(L)'
;MLLEDNVGIIPPYQTSVWAYNGMVPGPVIRIKLGETLQLKLTNNLPQATTIHWHGVRVPNAMDGVPGVTQPPVQPGESFTYQFTPKDAGTFWFHPHVKAAEQIERGLHGVLIVEDAEEP
;
A
#
# COMPACT_ATOMS: atom_id res chain seq x y z
N MET A 1 -0.13 -1.93 9.01
CA MET A 1 -0.24 -3.35 9.37
C MET A 1 -1.11 -4.04 8.33
N LEU A 2 -0.73 -5.22 7.88
CA LEU A 2 -1.53 -6.08 7.00
C LEU A 2 -2.11 -7.24 7.80
N LEU A 3 -3.38 -7.56 7.59
CA LEU A 3 -4.07 -8.67 8.25
C LEU A 3 -5.19 -9.24 7.38
N GLU A 4 -5.66 -10.42 7.75
CA GLU A 4 -6.93 -10.97 7.26
C GLU A 4 -8.10 -10.34 8.03
N ASP A 5 -9.18 -10.04 7.31
CA ASP A 5 -10.40 -9.43 7.86
C ASP A 5 -11.66 -9.96 7.12
N ASN A 6 -12.85 -9.66 7.64
CA ASN A 6 -14.12 -9.99 7.00
C ASN A 6 -14.94 -8.73 6.74
N VAL A 7 -15.33 -8.51 5.48
CA VAL A 7 -16.09 -7.32 5.06
C VAL A 7 -17.36 -7.73 4.34
N GLY A 8 -18.46 -7.04 4.64
CA GLY A 8 -19.78 -7.26 4.01
C GLY A 8 -19.91 -6.59 2.64
N ILE A 9 -19.15 -7.04 1.64
CA ILE A 9 -19.19 -6.48 0.27
C ILE A 9 -20.60 -6.65 -0.34
N ILE A 10 -21.23 -7.80 -0.13
CA ILE A 10 -22.61 -8.09 -0.52
C ILE A 10 -23.39 -8.55 0.72
N PRO A 11 -24.16 -7.67 1.39
CA PRO A 11 -24.96 -8.07 2.55
C PRO A 11 -25.99 -9.17 2.22
N PRO A 12 -26.25 -10.14 3.11
CA PRO A 12 -25.69 -10.32 4.45
C PRO A 12 -24.36 -11.12 4.49
N TYR A 13 -23.79 -11.45 3.33
CA TYR A 13 -22.59 -12.30 3.23
C TYR A 13 -21.34 -11.55 3.67
N GLN A 14 -20.43 -12.27 4.34
CA GLN A 14 -19.10 -11.79 4.69
C GLN A 14 -18.09 -12.32 3.67
N THR A 15 -17.14 -11.48 3.26
CA THR A 15 -16.03 -11.84 2.37
C THR A 15 -14.73 -11.78 3.14
N SER A 16 -13.98 -12.88 3.18
CA SER A 16 -12.61 -12.89 3.70
C SER A 16 -11.72 -12.11 2.74
N VAL A 17 -11.06 -11.10 3.29
CA VAL A 17 -10.22 -10.14 2.58
C VAL A 17 -8.88 -10.02 3.28
N TRP A 18 -7.91 -9.45 2.58
CA TRP A 18 -6.70 -8.92 3.20
C TRP A 18 -6.75 -7.40 3.18
N ALA A 19 -6.36 -6.80 4.30
CA ALA A 19 -6.62 -5.40 4.57
C ALA A 19 -5.37 -4.66 5.06
N TYR A 20 -5.23 -3.41 4.62
CA TYR A 20 -4.34 -2.46 5.27
C TYR A 20 -5.07 -1.88 6.47
N ASN A 21 -4.57 -2.12 7.69
CA ASN A 21 -5.14 -1.64 8.95
C ASN A 21 -6.64 -2.01 9.13
N GLY A 22 -7.07 -3.18 8.66
CA GLY A 22 -8.47 -3.63 8.80
C GLY A 22 -9.45 -2.90 7.88
N MET A 23 -8.95 -2.22 6.85
CA MET A 23 -9.77 -1.49 5.88
C MET A 23 -9.56 -2.04 4.46
N VAL A 24 -10.68 -2.19 3.75
CA VAL A 24 -10.73 -2.45 2.30
C VAL A 24 -11.77 -1.50 1.66
N PRO A 25 -11.37 -0.60 0.75
CA PRO A 25 -9.98 -0.27 0.39
C PRO A 25 -9.14 0.17 1.61
N GLY A 26 -7.83 0.05 1.50
CA GLY A 26 -6.89 0.52 2.52
C GLY A 26 -7.05 2.02 2.83
N PRO A 27 -6.51 2.50 3.97
CA PRO A 27 -6.67 3.87 4.39
C PRO A 27 -6.12 4.83 3.33
N VAL A 28 -6.80 5.97 3.15
CA VAL A 28 -6.28 7.05 2.32
C VAL A 28 -5.08 7.65 3.03
N ILE A 29 -3.92 7.59 2.38
CA ILE A 29 -2.71 8.27 2.84
C ILE A 29 -2.75 9.67 2.23
N ARG A 30 -2.71 10.71 3.07
CA ARG A 30 -2.61 12.11 2.64
C ARG A 30 -1.30 12.71 3.12
N ILE A 31 -0.61 13.43 2.25
CA ILE A 31 0.65 14.12 2.54
C ILE A 31 0.73 15.39 1.70
N LYS A 32 1.41 16.44 2.18
CA LYS A 32 1.64 17.64 1.37
C LYS A 32 2.85 17.47 0.47
N LEU A 33 2.82 18.13 -0.69
CA LEU A 33 3.98 18.19 -1.59
C LEU A 33 5.19 18.76 -0.83
N GLY A 34 6.33 18.08 -0.96
CA GLY A 34 7.57 18.43 -0.24
C GLY A 34 7.73 17.80 1.15
N GLU A 35 6.68 17.21 1.74
CA GLU A 35 6.80 16.42 2.97
C GLU A 35 7.34 15.01 2.70
N THR A 36 8.07 14.46 3.68
CA THR A 36 8.58 13.09 3.59
C THR A 36 7.58 12.12 4.15
N LEU A 37 7.11 11.19 3.31
CA LEU A 37 6.35 10.04 3.73
C LEU A 37 7.29 9.04 4.40
N GLN A 38 6.93 8.57 5.59
CA GLN A 38 7.61 7.46 6.25
C GLN A 38 6.57 6.49 6.83
N LEU A 39 6.52 5.28 6.29
CA LEU A 39 5.53 4.27 6.65
C LEU A 39 6.18 2.92 6.89
N LYS A 40 5.84 2.29 8.01
CA LYS A 40 6.25 0.91 8.32
C LYS A 40 5.15 -0.06 7.89
N LEU A 41 5.47 -0.88 6.89
CA LEU A 41 4.70 -2.08 6.59
C LEU A 41 5.05 -3.15 7.60
N THR A 42 4.03 -3.75 8.22
CA THR A 42 4.17 -4.95 9.06
C THR A 42 3.25 -6.01 8.46
N ASN A 43 3.82 -7.13 8.03
CA ASN A 43 3.12 -8.17 7.30
C ASN A 43 2.63 -9.28 8.24
N ASN A 44 1.35 -9.27 8.62
CA ASN A 44 0.75 -10.37 9.39
C ASN A 44 -0.07 -11.32 8.50
N LEU A 45 0.16 -11.32 7.18
CA LEU A 45 -0.46 -12.25 6.25
C LEU A 45 0.31 -13.57 6.22
N PRO A 46 -0.31 -14.67 5.77
CA PRO A 46 0.37 -15.94 5.55
C PRO A 46 1.28 -15.95 4.31
N GLN A 47 1.36 -14.83 3.57
CA GLN A 47 2.14 -14.71 2.34
C GLN A 47 3.07 -13.50 2.39
N ALA A 48 4.19 -13.59 1.67
CA ALA A 48 5.08 -12.45 1.46
C ALA A 48 4.38 -11.35 0.63
N THR A 49 4.79 -10.10 0.80
CA THR A 49 4.15 -8.95 0.15
C THR A 49 5.11 -7.77 -0.01
N THR A 50 4.67 -6.73 -0.70
CA THR A 50 5.34 -5.42 -0.83
C THR A 50 4.29 -4.32 -0.92
N ILE A 51 4.72 -3.06 -0.97
CA ILE A 51 3.91 -1.93 -1.42
C ILE A 51 4.66 -1.29 -2.59
N HIS A 52 4.03 -1.30 -3.76
CA HIS A 52 4.38 -0.48 -4.90
C HIS A 52 3.56 0.80 -4.87
N TRP A 53 4.20 1.93 -5.20
CA TRP A 53 3.62 3.27 -5.17
C TRP A 53 3.29 3.71 -6.59
N HIS A 54 2.14 3.26 -7.08
CA HIS A 54 1.78 3.36 -8.49
C HIS A 54 1.67 4.81 -8.95
N GLY A 55 2.53 5.18 -9.90
CA GLY A 55 2.62 6.52 -10.49
C GLY A 55 3.52 7.49 -9.72
N VAL A 56 4.02 7.11 -8.55
CA VAL A 56 4.87 7.98 -7.72
C VAL A 56 6.33 7.84 -8.12
N ARG A 57 7.01 8.96 -8.36
CA ARG A 57 8.46 9.00 -8.64
C ARG A 57 9.30 8.82 -7.36
N VAL A 58 9.35 7.59 -6.86
CA VAL A 58 10.10 7.24 -5.64
C VAL A 58 11.58 6.90 -5.94
N PRO A 59 12.49 6.95 -4.94
CA PRO A 59 13.80 6.32 -5.05
C PRO A 59 13.64 4.84 -5.41
N ASN A 60 14.50 4.30 -6.27
CA ASN A 60 14.38 2.93 -6.77
C ASN A 60 14.19 1.90 -5.64
N ALA A 61 14.94 2.01 -4.53
CA ALA A 61 14.86 1.11 -3.39
C ALA A 61 13.53 1.13 -2.61
N MET A 62 12.60 2.04 -2.95
CA MET A 62 11.29 2.19 -2.31
C MET A 62 10.13 1.77 -3.22
N ASP A 63 10.42 1.28 -4.42
CA ASP A 63 9.42 1.01 -5.47
C ASP A 63 8.60 -0.27 -5.24
N GLY A 64 9.01 -1.18 -4.36
CA GLY A 64 8.17 -2.33 -4.00
C GLY A 64 8.17 -3.50 -4.98
N VAL A 65 9.13 -3.60 -5.90
CA VAL A 65 9.20 -4.67 -6.91
C VAL A 65 10.14 -5.78 -6.42
N PRO A 66 9.61 -6.95 -6.02
CA PRO A 66 10.41 -8.03 -5.44
C PRO A 66 11.43 -8.57 -6.45
N GLY A 67 12.68 -8.72 -6.02
CA GLY A 67 13.77 -9.23 -6.86
C GLY A 67 14.37 -8.22 -7.85
N VAL A 68 13.82 -7.00 -7.90
CA VAL A 68 14.34 -5.89 -8.72
C VAL A 68 14.78 -4.73 -7.81
N THR A 69 13.88 -4.23 -6.97
CA THR A 69 14.14 -3.04 -6.15
C THR A 69 14.26 -3.32 -4.67
N GLN A 70 13.65 -4.42 -4.18
CA GLN A 70 13.80 -4.89 -2.81
C GLN A 70 13.51 -6.40 -2.68
N PRO A 71 13.92 -7.06 -1.58
CA PRO A 71 13.34 -8.33 -1.18
C PRO A 71 11.86 -8.19 -0.79
N PRO A 72 11.03 -9.25 -0.98
CA PRO A 72 9.67 -9.25 -0.47
C PRO A 72 9.67 -9.29 1.07
N VAL A 73 8.68 -8.65 1.70
CA VAL A 73 8.49 -8.64 3.16
C VAL A 73 7.82 -9.96 3.56
N GLN A 74 8.53 -10.83 4.27
CA GLN A 74 8.01 -12.14 4.65
C GLN A 74 6.90 -12.03 5.73
N PRO A 75 6.09 -13.09 5.93
CA PRO A 75 5.19 -13.17 7.09
C PRO A 75 5.93 -12.89 8.41
N GLY A 76 5.38 -12.01 9.23
CA GLY A 76 5.95 -11.57 10.51
C GLY A 76 7.02 -10.47 10.38
N GLU A 77 7.48 -10.15 9.17
CA GLU A 77 8.50 -9.13 8.96
C GLU A 77 7.91 -7.73 8.78
N SER A 78 8.80 -6.75 8.71
CA SER A 78 8.45 -5.37 8.44
C SER A 78 9.46 -4.69 7.52
N PHE A 79 8.97 -3.70 6.78
CA PHE A 79 9.79 -2.85 5.91
C PHE A 79 9.34 -1.40 6.05
N THR A 80 10.29 -0.46 6.08
CA THR A 80 9.99 0.97 6.16
C THR A 80 10.17 1.59 4.78
N TYR A 81 9.07 2.10 4.22
CA TYR A 81 9.09 2.96 3.04
C TYR A 81 9.33 4.39 3.47
N GLN A 82 10.29 5.08 2.85
CA GLN A 82 10.58 6.48 3.12
C GLN A 82 10.93 7.22 1.84
N PHE A 83 10.14 8.23 1.47
CA PHE A 83 10.38 9.06 0.28
C PHE A 83 9.61 10.37 0.35
N THR A 84 10.06 11.35 -0.43
CA THR A 84 9.36 12.63 -0.66
C THR A 84 8.77 12.61 -2.07
N PRO A 85 7.44 12.61 -2.24
CA PRO A 85 6.82 12.72 -3.56
C PRO A 85 7.27 14.00 -4.27
N LYS A 86 7.46 13.90 -5.59
CA LYS A 86 7.91 15.02 -6.43
C LYS A 86 6.78 15.68 -7.21
N ASP A 87 5.57 15.13 -7.11
CA ASP A 87 4.39 15.53 -7.86
C ASP A 87 3.19 15.51 -6.93
N ALA A 88 2.34 16.52 -7.05
CA ALA A 88 1.01 16.50 -6.46
C ALA A 88 0.05 15.65 -7.31
N GLY A 89 -1.05 15.22 -6.70
CA GLY A 89 -2.10 14.50 -7.39
C GLY A 89 -2.59 13.23 -6.67
N THR A 90 -3.41 12.46 -7.39
CA THR A 90 -3.99 11.22 -6.92
C THR A 90 -3.19 10.03 -7.45
N PHE A 91 -2.58 9.30 -6.52
CA PHE A 91 -1.87 8.05 -6.76
C PHE A 91 -2.57 6.91 -6.01
N TRP A 92 -2.04 5.71 -6.14
CA TRP A 92 -2.51 4.56 -5.39
C TRP A 92 -1.36 3.63 -5.07
N PHE A 93 -1.59 2.70 -4.17
CA PHE A 93 -0.57 1.74 -3.75
C PHE A 93 -1.15 0.34 -3.69
N HIS A 94 -0.33 -0.64 -4.07
CA HIS A 94 -0.71 -2.05 -4.12
C HIS A 94 0.53 -2.97 -4.09
N PRO A 95 0.40 -4.27 -3.78
CA PRO A 95 1.53 -5.19 -3.83
C PRO A 95 2.02 -5.50 -5.25
N HIS A 96 3.28 -5.90 -5.35
CA HIS A 96 3.89 -6.50 -6.54
C HIS A 96 4.31 -7.97 -6.33
N VAL A 97 3.90 -8.58 -5.21
CA VAL A 97 3.99 -10.02 -4.96
C VAL A 97 2.62 -10.64 -5.24
N LYS A 98 2.55 -11.62 -6.14
CA LYS A 98 1.28 -12.29 -6.54
C LYS A 98 0.14 -11.28 -6.76
N ALA A 99 0.44 -10.22 -7.51
CA ALA A 99 -0.37 -9.01 -7.57
C ALA A 99 -1.86 -9.28 -7.84
N ALA A 100 -2.20 -10.20 -8.76
CA ALA A 100 -3.58 -10.56 -9.04
C ALA A 100 -4.34 -10.99 -7.76
N GLU A 101 -3.84 -12.00 -7.04
CA GLU A 101 -4.49 -12.49 -5.81
C GLU A 101 -4.55 -11.38 -4.74
N GLN A 102 -3.43 -10.72 -4.48
CA GLN A 102 -3.33 -9.80 -3.35
C GLN A 102 -4.21 -8.55 -3.54
N ILE A 103 -4.25 -8.02 -4.76
CA ILE A 103 -5.08 -6.86 -5.11
C ILE A 103 -6.56 -7.23 -5.06
N GLU A 104 -6.94 -8.36 -5.66
CA GLU A 104 -8.32 -8.86 -5.66
C GLU A 104 -8.84 -9.18 -4.26
N ARG A 105 -7.96 -9.62 -3.35
CA ARG A 105 -8.28 -9.81 -1.93
C ARG A 105 -8.44 -8.51 -1.14
N GLY A 106 -8.13 -7.35 -1.71
CA GLY A 106 -8.35 -6.05 -1.08
C GLY A 106 -7.09 -5.24 -0.75
N LEU A 107 -5.89 -5.73 -1.10
CA LEU A 107 -4.65 -4.98 -0.87
C LEU A 107 -4.44 -3.89 -1.93
N HIS A 108 -5.20 -2.81 -1.79
CA HIS A 108 -4.97 -1.57 -2.49
C HIS A 108 -5.47 -0.39 -1.64
N GLY A 109 -4.92 0.80 -1.88
CA GLY A 109 -5.41 2.03 -1.27
C GLY A 109 -4.95 3.26 -2.04
N VAL A 110 -5.43 4.43 -1.63
CA VAL A 110 -5.18 5.70 -2.32
C VAL A 110 -4.11 6.50 -1.59
N LEU A 111 -3.19 7.11 -2.34
CA LEU A 111 -2.26 8.12 -1.87
C LEU A 111 -2.62 9.45 -2.53
N ILE A 112 -2.91 10.46 -1.72
CA ILE A 112 -3.10 11.84 -2.19
C ILE A 112 -1.88 12.66 -1.76
N VAL A 113 -1.24 13.29 -2.74
CA VAL A 113 -0.22 14.30 -2.51
C VAL A 113 -0.85 15.66 -2.78
N GLU A 114 -1.05 16.45 -1.73
CA GLU A 114 -1.75 17.74 -1.77
C GLU A 114 -0.75 18.87 -2.09
N ASP A 115 -1.03 19.67 -3.11
CA ASP A 115 -0.38 20.96 -3.28
C ASP A 115 -1.22 22.04 -2.59
N ALA A 116 -0.57 22.96 -1.87
CA ALA A 116 -1.26 24.10 -1.27
C ALA A 116 -1.74 25.11 -2.33
N GLU A 117 -1.19 25.05 -3.54
CA GLU A 117 -1.58 25.88 -4.68
C GLU A 117 -2.66 25.23 -5.56
N GLU A 118 -3.00 23.95 -5.33
CA GLU A 118 -4.08 23.26 -6.04
C GLU A 118 -5.48 23.68 -5.52
N PRO A 119 -6.47 23.82 -6.41
CA PRO A 119 -7.81 24.33 -6.10
C PRO A 119 -8.68 23.40 -5.23
#